data_AF-A0A4U9TG67-F1
#
_entry.id   AF-A0A4U9TG67-F1
#
_cell.length_a   1.000
_cell.length_b   1.000
_cell.length_c   1.000
_cell.angle_alpha   90.00
_cell.angle_beta   90.00
_cell.angle_gamma   90.00
#
_symmetry.space_group_name_H-M   'P 1'
#
loop_
_entity.id
_entity.type
_entity.pdbx_description
1 polymer ?
#
loop_
_entity_poly.entity_id
_entity_poly.type
_entity_poly.pdbx_seq_one_letter_code
_entity_poly.pdbx_strand_id
1 'polypeptide(L)'
;MISAIKSERSSLLAGCQNERVALYPTASVRELLAGFELCDRVLCSDGGQMHLAAALNKSMVVFFGDTNQELWHPWSGKYHILQTTSGRLY
;
A
#
# COMPACT_ATOMS: atom_id res chain seq x y z
N MET A 1 6.45 10.68 15.51
CA MET A 1 5.66 10.06 14.43
C MET A 1 6.20 10.40 13.05
N ILE A 2 6.26 11.67 12.62
CA ILE A 2 6.82 12.05 11.29
C ILE A 2 8.33 11.74 11.16
N SER A 3 9.13 11.85 12.23
CA SER A 3 10.56 11.48 12.15
C SER A 3 10.81 9.97 12.08
N ALA A 4 9.92 9.14 12.65
CA ALA A 4 10.00 7.68 12.59
C ALA A 4 9.76 7.19 11.15
N ILE A 5 8.72 7.71 10.48
CA ILE A 5 8.43 7.42 9.07
C ILE A 5 9.61 7.81 8.16
N LYS A 6 10.31 8.92 8.45
CA LYS A 6 11.50 9.34 7.70
C LYS A 6 12.71 8.41 7.94
N SER A 7 12.88 7.94 9.17
CA SER A 7 13.98 7.03 9.56
C SER A 7 13.83 5.62 9.00
N GLU A 8 12.60 5.13 8.85
CA GLU A 8 12.33 3.80 8.26
C GLU A 8 12.64 3.78 6.76
N ARG A 9 12.46 4.91 6.05
CA ARG A 9 12.66 5.00 4.60
C ARG A 9 14.09 4.67 4.14
N SER A 10 15.11 4.98 4.94
CA SER A 10 16.51 4.73 4.59
C SER A 10 16.93 3.27 4.79
N SER A 11 16.38 2.58 5.81
CA SER A 11 16.70 1.17 6.07
C SER A 11 16.03 0.23 5.07
N LEU A 12 14.84 0.57 4.57
CA LEU A 12 14.10 -0.25 3.59
C LEU A 12 14.84 -0.37 2.25
N LEU A 13 15.53 0.70 1.82
CA LEU A 13 16.30 0.68 0.58
C LEU A 13 17.55 -0.21 0.66
N ALA A 14 18.20 -0.29 1.82
CA ALA A 14 19.38 -1.12 1.99
C ALA A 14 19.08 -2.62 1.74
N GLY A 15 17.84 -3.04 2.03
CA GLY A 15 17.35 -4.39 1.75
C GLY A 15 16.91 -4.64 0.30
N CYS A 16 16.71 -3.58 -0.50
CA CYS A 16 16.24 -3.65 -1.87
C CYS A 16 17.35 -3.24 -2.85
N GLN A 17 18.33 -4.12 -3.06
CA GLN A 17 19.45 -3.89 -4.02
C GLN A 17 19.09 -4.25 -5.47
N ASN A 18 17.80 -4.31 -5.81
CA ASN A 18 17.34 -4.64 -7.16
C ASN A 18 17.08 -3.35 -7.95
N GLU A 19 17.71 -3.21 -9.11
CA GLU A 19 17.56 -2.07 -10.03
C GLU A 19 16.13 -1.82 -10.50
N ARG A 20 15.24 -2.81 -10.39
CA ARG A 20 13.81 -2.69 -10.70
C ARG A 20 12.98 -2.10 -9.56
N VAL A 21 13.60 -1.80 -8.42
CA VAL A 21 12.95 -1.13 -7.29
C VAL A 21 13.42 0.32 -7.27
N ALA A 22 12.47 1.24 -7.42
CA ALA A 22 12.72 2.67 -7.33
C ALA A 22 11.89 3.28 -6.20
N LEU A 23 12.48 4.22 -5.46
CA LEU A 23 11.67 5.10 -4.62
C LEU A 23 10.97 6.14 -5.48
N TYR A 24 9.66 6.23 -5.32
CA TYR A 24 8.87 7.26 -5.96
C TYR A 24 8.28 8.20 -4.89
N PRO A 25 8.91 9.36 -4.64
CA PRO A 25 8.42 10.28 -3.62
C PRO A 25 7.13 10.95 -4.08
N THR A 26 6.14 11.01 -3.19
CA THR A 26 4.88 11.73 -3.39
C THR A 26 4.70 12.73 -2.26
N ALA A 27 4.62 14.02 -2.57
CA ALA A 27 4.46 15.10 -1.59
C ALA A 27 2.99 15.46 -1.32
N SER A 28 2.06 14.91 -2.10
CA SER A 28 0.62 15.14 -1.95
C SER A 28 -0.20 13.90 -2.31
N VAL A 29 -1.47 13.87 -1.87
CA VAL A 29 -2.43 12.83 -2.28
C VAL A 29 -2.60 12.80 -3.80
N ARG A 30 -2.53 13.96 -4.46
CA ARG A 30 -2.63 14.06 -5.92
C ARG A 30 -1.46 13.38 -6.62
N GLU A 31 -0.24 13.56 -6.12
CA GLU A 31 0.94 12.88 -6.65
C GLU A 31 0.88 11.37 -6.41
N LEU A 32 0.34 10.92 -5.26
CA LEU A 32 0.12 9.50 -5.02
C LEU A 32 -0.88 8.89 -6.01
N LEU A 33 -2.00 9.57 -6.27
CA LEU A 33 -2.97 9.15 -7.28
C LEU A 33 -2.34 9.10 -8.68
N ALA A 34 -1.54 10.10 -9.06
CA ALA A 34 -0.81 10.10 -10.33
C ALA A 34 0.19 8.93 -10.42
N GLY A 35 0.87 8.58 -9.32
CA GLY A 35 1.72 7.39 -9.24
C GLY A 35 0.92 6.11 -9.47
N PHE A 36 -0.23 5.95 -8.80
CA PHE A 36 -1.11 4.79 -9.00
C PHE A 36 -1.65 4.70 -10.43
N GLU A 37 -1.93 5.82 -11.08
CA GLU A 37 -2.38 5.83 -12.48
C GLU A 37 -1.39 5.12 -13.41
N LEU A 38 -0.08 5.25 -13.15
CA LEU A 38 0.98 4.59 -13.91
C LEU A 38 1.19 3.12 -13.56
N CYS A 39 0.59 2.63 -12.48
CA CYS A 39 0.74 1.25 -12.04
C CYS A 39 -0.35 0.35 -12.63
N ASP A 40 0.05 -0.83 -13.12
CA ASP A 40 -0.89 -1.90 -13.47
C ASP A 40 -1.50 -2.56 -12.22
N ARG A 41 -0.70 -2.70 -11.16
CA ARG A 41 -1.05 -3.39 -9.93
C ARG A 41 -0.54 -2.63 -8.71
N VAL A 42 -1.26 -2.72 -7.60
CA VAL A 42 -0.87 -2.13 -6.31
C VAL A 42 -0.75 -3.22 -5.25
N LEU A 43 0.39 -3.26 -4.57
CA LEU A 43 0.60 -4.06 -3.36
C LEU A 43 0.70 -3.10 -2.18
N CYS A 44 -0.17 -3.22 -1.18
CA CYS A 44 -0.19 -2.29 -0.05
C CYS A 44 -0.76 -2.93 1.21
N SER A 45 -0.53 -2.30 2.37
CA SER A 45 -1.27 -2.61 3.60
C SER A 45 -2.64 -1.93 3.62
N ASP A 46 -3.52 -2.41 4.49
CA ASP A 46 -4.81 -1.80 4.77
C ASP A 46 -4.64 -0.37 5.32
N GLY A 47 -5.25 0.60 4.65
CA GLY A 47 -5.10 2.02 4.97
C GLY A 47 -5.64 2.94 3.87
N GLY A 48 -5.48 4.26 4.05
CA GLY A 48 -6.05 5.26 3.12
C GLY A 48 -5.58 5.09 1.66
N GLN A 49 -4.32 4.71 1.46
CA GLN A 49 -3.75 4.47 0.12
C GLN A 49 -4.47 3.34 -0.64
N MET A 50 -4.95 2.31 0.05
CA MET A 50 -5.72 1.24 -0.55
C MET A 50 -7.02 1.78 -1.13
N HIS A 51 -7.76 2.62 -0.39
CA HIS A 51 -9.00 3.22 -0.88
C HIS A 51 -8.77 4.18 -2.06
N LEU A 52 -7.65 4.90 -2.07
CA LEU A 52 -7.25 5.74 -3.21
C LEU A 52 -7.00 4.89 -4.47
N ALA A 53 -6.26 3.79 -4.34
CA ALA A 53 -6.04 2.86 -5.45
C ALA A 53 -7.36 2.20 -5.92
N ALA A 54 -8.28 1.91 -4.99
CA ALA A 54 -9.60 1.36 -5.30
C ALA A 54 -10.44 2.36 -6.09
N ALA A 55 -10.44 3.65 -5.70
CA ALA A 55 -11.13 4.71 -6.43
C ALA A 55 -10.63 4.89 -7.88
N LEU A 56 -9.37 4.52 -8.16
CA LEU A 56 -8.78 4.46 -9.50
C LEU A 56 -8.98 3.10 -10.19
N ASN A 57 -9.82 2.23 -9.63
CA ASN A 57 -10.14 0.90 -10.13
C ASN A 57 -8.89 0.00 -10.35
N LYS A 58 -7.84 0.21 -9.56
CA LYS A 58 -6.58 -0.55 -9.68
C LYS A 58 -6.77 -1.98 -9.21
N SER A 59 -6.11 -2.91 -9.91
CA SER A 59 -6.04 -4.30 -9.45
C SER A 59 -5.00 -4.42 -8.34
N MET A 60 -5.33 -5.06 -7.22
CA MET A 60 -4.52 -4.93 -6.00
C MET A 60 -4.45 -6.21 -5.15
N VAL A 61 -3.38 -6.30 -4.37
CA VAL A 61 -3.25 -7.24 -3.26
C VAL A 61 -3.07 -6.42 -1.99
N VAL A 62 -3.86 -6.70 -0.97
CA VAL A 62 -3.85 -5.92 0.27
C VAL A 62 -3.53 -6.80 1.47
N PHE A 63 -2.51 -6.41 2.22
CA PHE A 63 -2.21 -7.02 3.51
C PHE A 63 -3.10 -6.40 4.58
N PHE A 64 -3.95 -7.21 5.22
CA PHE A 64 -4.78 -6.78 6.34
C PHE A 64 -4.17 -7.28 7.66
N GLY A 65 -4.10 -6.38 8.64
CA GLY A 65 -3.77 -6.69 10.02
C GLY A 65 -4.99 -7.14 10.83
N ASP A 66 -5.17 -6.56 12.02
CA ASP A 66 -6.29 -6.86 12.93
C ASP A 66 -7.56 -6.05 12.59
N THR A 67 -7.48 -5.21 11.56
CA THR A 67 -8.61 -4.50 10.97
C THR A 67 -9.62 -5.48 10.36
N ASN A 68 -10.91 -5.19 10.56
CA ASN A 68 -11.99 -5.99 10.00
C ASN A 68 -12.12 -5.76 8.48
N GLN A 69 -11.73 -6.74 7.67
CA GLN A 69 -11.81 -6.67 6.21
C GLN A 69 -13.24 -6.53 5.68
N GLU A 70 -14.25 -7.10 6.35
CA GLU A 70 -15.65 -6.99 5.89
C GLU A 70 -16.14 -5.53 5.89
N LEU A 71 -15.57 -4.70 6.77
CA LEU A 71 -15.90 -3.28 6.88
C LEU A 71 -14.99 -2.37 6.04
N TRP A 72 -13.71 -2.74 5.92
CA TRP A 72 -12.68 -1.83 5.40
C TRP A 72 -12.05 -2.27 4.08
N HIS A 73 -12.53 -3.34 3.44
CA HIS A 73 -12.02 -3.80 2.14
C HIS A 73 -12.11 -2.71 1.03
N PRO A 74 -11.36 -2.86 -0.07
CA PRO A 74 -11.52 -2.00 -1.25
C PRO A 74 -12.94 -2.05 -1.79
N TRP A 75 -13.62 -0.90 -1.87
CA TRP A 75 -15.02 -0.83 -2.33
C TRP A 75 -15.23 -1.15 -3.82
N SER A 76 -14.16 -1.11 -4.61
CA SER A 76 -14.17 -1.33 -6.06
C SER A 76 -12.82 -1.86 -6.54
N GLY A 77 -12.71 -2.16 -7.84
CA GLY A 77 -11.54 -2.81 -8.41
C GLY A 77 -11.51 -4.32 -8.20
N LYS A 78 -10.47 -4.96 -8.73
CA LYS A 78 -10.17 -6.37 -8.48
C LYS A 78 -9.17 -6.43 -7.34
N TYR A 79 -9.50 -7.08 -6.24
CA TYR A 79 -8.59 -7.17 -5.10
C TYR A 79 -8.49 -8.58 -4.54
N HIS A 80 -7.36 -8.86 -3.91
CA HIS A 80 -7.15 -10.04 -3.08
C HIS A 80 -6.62 -9.60 -1.71
N ILE A 81 -7.26 -10.06 -0.64
CA ILE A 81 -6.85 -9.73 0.71
C ILE A 81 -6.04 -10.90 1.28
N LEU A 82 -4.88 -10.56 1.85
CA LEU A 82 -4.05 -11.47 2.60
C LEU A 82 -4.13 -11.06 4.08
N GLN A 83 -4.79 -11.91 4.87
CA GLN A 83 -4.95 -11.74 6.30
C GLN A 83 -4.68 -13.08 6.99
N THR A 84 -3.92 -13.06 8.08
CA THR A 84 -3.71 -14.27 8.89
C THR A 84 -5.02 -14.63 9.60
N THR A 85 -5.21 -15.90 9.95
CA THR A 85 -6.40 -16.35 10.69
C THR A 85 -6.58 -15.62 12.02
N SER A 86 -5.48 -15.18 12.64
CA SER A 86 -5.49 -14.42 13.91
C SER A 86 -5.69 -12.92 13.74
N GLY A 87 -5.53 -12.38 12.52
CA GLY A 87 -5.42 -10.94 12.25
C GLY A 87 -4.13 -10.29 12.77
N ARG A 88 -3.29 -10.99 13.53
CA ARG A 88 -2.02 -10.42 14.01
C ARG A 88 -0.95 -10.52 12.94
N LEU A 89 -0.22 -9.42 12.79
CA LEU A 89 1.12 -9.41 12.23
C LEU A 89 2.04 -9.78 13.41
N TYR A 90 2.68 -10.96 13.35
CA TYR A 90 3.48 -11.64 14.40
C TYR A 90 2.74 -12.17 15.65
#